data_AF-A0A1C3JTI7-F1
#
_entry.id   AF-A0A1C3JTI7-F1
#
_cell.length_a   1.000
_cell.length_b   1.000
_cell.length_c   1.000
_cell.angle_alpha   90.00
_cell.angle_beta   90.00
_cell.angle_gamma   90.00
#
_symmetry.space_group_name_H-M   'P 1'
#
loop_
_entity.id
_entity.type
_entity.pdbx_description
1 polymer ?
#
loop_
_entity_poly.entity_id
_entity_poly.type
_entity_poly.pdbx_seq_one_letter_code
_entity_poly.pdbx_strand_id
1 'polypeptide(L)'
;MTVRAKIIALVAAGVILPVLLVSLVIISSVRTDAVDKFDNQSKSEISYVDALFSMYLNNLAENAAFFARADAVQNIMPNSIESYANQPVKKMTPESNSPQEQAAFSLFNDFGETHPDLAYIWLGTADKGYLQWPHGNSGENYDPTKKGW
;
A
#
# COMPACT_ATOMS: atom_id res chain seq x y z
N MET A 1 9.77 1.33 -73.12
CA MET A 1 8.85 0.28 -72.61
C MET A 1 8.06 -0.30 -73.78
N THR A 2 7.95 -1.63 -73.88
CA THR A 2 7.08 -2.28 -74.87
C THR A 2 5.60 -2.15 -74.46
N VAL A 3 4.66 -2.28 -75.41
CA VAL A 3 3.21 -2.22 -75.15
C VAL A 3 2.80 -3.25 -74.09
N ARG A 4 3.37 -4.45 -74.14
CA ARG A 4 3.19 -5.52 -73.14
C ARG A 4 3.53 -5.06 -71.72
N ALA A 5 4.66 -4.35 -71.54
CA ALA A 5 5.07 -3.85 -70.23
C ALA A 5 4.12 -2.76 -69.69
N LYS A 6 3.55 -1.91 -70.57
CA LYS A 6 2.57 -0.90 -70.17
C LYS A 6 1.27 -1.54 -69.67
N ILE A 7 0.77 -2.58 -70.34
CA ILE A 7 -0.44 -3.30 -69.94
C ILE A 7 -0.25 -4.00 -68.59
N ILE A 8 0.88 -4.70 -68.40
CA ILE A 8 1.19 -5.37 -67.13
C ILE A 8 1.28 -4.37 -65.97
N ALA A 9 1.95 -3.23 -66.18
CA ALA A 9 2.06 -2.18 -65.16
C ALA A 9 0.70 -1.60 -64.76
N LEU A 10 -0.20 -1.41 -65.74
CA LEU A 10 -1.52 -0.83 -65.50
C LEU A 10 -2.45 -1.79 -64.73
N VAL A 11 -2.40 -3.08 -65.06
CA VAL A 11 -3.13 -4.12 -64.30
C VAL A 11 -2.56 -4.28 -62.89
N ALA A 12 -1.23 -4.30 -62.74
CA ALA A 12 -0.58 -4.39 -61.43
C ALA A 12 -0.92 -3.17 -60.55
N ALA A 13 -0.86 -1.96 -61.12
CA ALA A 13 -1.24 -0.73 -60.41
C ALA A 13 -2.72 -0.75 -60.00
N GLY A 14 -3.61 -1.27 -60.85
CA GLY A 14 -5.04 -1.40 -60.54
C GLY A 14 -5.35 -2.30 -59.35
N VAL A 15 -4.46 -3.26 -59.03
CA VAL A 15 -4.61 -4.15 -57.86
C VAL A 15 -3.85 -3.60 -56.64
N ILE A 16 -2.61 -3.15 -56.84
CA ILE A 16 -1.72 -2.72 -55.74
C ILE A 16 -2.26 -1.46 -55.06
N LEU A 17 -2.75 -0.50 -55.85
CA LEU A 17 -3.09 0.82 -55.33
C LEU A 17 -4.31 0.78 -54.37
N PRO A 18 -5.40 0.08 -54.69
CA PRO A 18 -6.50 -0.12 -53.73
C PRO A 18 -6.06 -0.88 -52.47
N VAL A 19 -5.24 -1.92 -52.62
CA VAL A 19 -4.73 -2.69 -51.46
C VAL A 19 -3.91 -1.80 -50.54
N LEU A 20 -2.99 -1.00 -51.09
CA LEU A 20 -2.19 -0.07 -50.31
C LEU A 20 -3.04 0.94 -49.54
N LEU A 21 -4.06 1.51 -50.18
CA LEU A 21 -4.97 2.46 -49.53
C LEU A 21 -5.72 1.81 -48.36
N VAL A 22 -6.29 0.62 -48.57
CA VAL A 22 -6.98 -0.13 -47.51
C VAL A 22 -6.01 -0.48 -46.38
N SER A 23 -4.80 -0.94 -46.71
CA SER A 23 -3.78 -1.25 -45.71
C SER A 23 -3.41 -0.03 -44.86
N LEU A 24 -3.23 1.14 -45.46
CA LEU A 24 -2.90 2.37 -44.73
C LEU A 24 -4.00 2.76 -43.74
N VAL A 25 -5.28 2.66 -44.17
CA VAL A 25 -6.42 2.95 -43.29
C VAL A 25 -6.50 1.95 -42.15
N ILE A 26 -6.39 0.65 -42.43
CA ILE A 26 -6.44 -0.39 -41.40
C ILE A 26 -5.30 -0.23 -40.40
N ILE A 27 -4.07 0.01 -40.88
CA ILE A 27 -2.91 0.19 -40.00
C ILE A 27 -3.11 1.41 -39.09
N SER A 28 -3.63 2.51 -39.62
CA SER A 28 -3.91 3.72 -38.83
C SER A 28 -5.00 3.48 -37.78
N SER A 29 -6.08 2.79 -38.15
CA SER A 29 -7.18 2.47 -37.23
C SER A 29 -6.68 1.55 -36.12
N VAL A 30 -6.06 0.42 -36.47
CA VAL A 30 -5.57 -0.56 -35.50
C VAL A 30 -4.55 0.05 -34.55
N ARG A 31 -3.67 0.94 -35.04
CA ARG A 31 -2.71 1.64 -34.18
C ARG A 31 -3.40 2.58 -33.20
N THR A 32 -4.38 3.35 -33.66
CA THR A 32 -5.13 4.29 -32.81
C THR A 32 -5.93 3.52 -31.77
N ASP A 33 -6.68 2.51 -32.18
CA ASP A 33 -7.47 1.64 -31.31
C ASP A 33 -6.59 0.94 -30.26
N ALA A 34 -5.38 0.50 -30.65
CA ALA A 34 -4.44 -0.12 -29.71
C ALA A 34 -3.94 0.87 -28.65
N VAL A 35 -3.65 2.12 -29.02
CA VAL A 35 -3.22 3.16 -28.07
C VAL A 35 -4.36 3.55 -27.14
N ASP A 36 -5.56 3.80 -27.68
CA ASP A 36 -6.73 4.18 -26.89
C ASP A 36 -7.15 3.07 -25.94
N LYS A 37 -7.10 1.81 -26.41
CA LYS A 37 -7.39 0.66 -25.55
C LYS A 37 -6.36 0.52 -24.44
N PHE A 38 -5.08 0.70 -24.73
CA PHE A 38 -4.03 0.68 -23.71
C PHE A 38 -4.24 1.77 -22.66
N ASP A 39 -4.47 3.02 -23.09
CA ASP A 39 -4.68 4.16 -22.19
C ASP A 39 -5.91 3.94 -21.27
N ASN A 40 -7.04 3.52 -21.84
CA ASN A 40 -8.25 3.26 -21.06
C ASN A 40 -8.07 2.08 -20.10
N GLN A 41 -7.42 1.01 -20.54
CA GLN A 41 -7.15 -0.16 -19.70
C GLN A 41 -6.21 0.20 -18.55
N SER A 42 -5.10 0.88 -18.83
CA SER A 42 -4.15 1.30 -17.81
C SER A 42 -4.77 2.26 -16.80
N LYS A 43 -5.58 3.23 -17.23
CA LYS A 43 -6.31 4.12 -16.31
C LYS A 43 -7.28 3.35 -15.41
N SER A 44 -8.00 2.39 -15.97
CA SER A 44 -8.94 1.56 -15.20
C SER A 44 -8.19 0.69 -14.17
N GLU A 45 -7.08 0.08 -14.58
CA GLU A 45 -6.23 -0.72 -13.67
C GLU A 45 -5.62 0.14 -12.56
N ILE A 46 -5.07 1.31 -12.89
CA ILE A 46 -4.52 2.25 -11.91
C ILE A 46 -5.61 2.68 -10.92
N SER A 47 -6.81 3.04 -11.41
CA SER A 47 -7.92 3.43 -10.53
C SER A 47 -8.37 2.29 -9.63
N TYR A 48 -8.34 1.05 -10.11
CA TYR A 48 -8.67 -0.11 -9.29
C TYR A 48 -7.63 -0.35 -8.19
N VAL A 49 -6.34 -0.23 -8.52
CA VAL A 49 -5.25 -0.32 -7.54
C VAL A 49 -5.36 0.78 -6.50
N ASP A 50 -5.65 2.02 -6.92
CA ASP A 50 -5.85 3.17 -6.02
C ASP A 50 -7.02 2.95 -5.04
N ALA A 51 -8.15 2.43 -5.54
CA ALA A 51 -9.29 2.09 -4.69
C ALA A 51 -8.96 0.98 -3.68
N LEU A 52 -8.24 -0.06 -4.09
CA LEU A 52 -7.79 -1.13 -3.19
C LEU A 52 -6.83 -0.61 -2.12
N PHE A 53 -5.84 0.20 -2.50
CA PHE A 53 -4.90 0.80 -1.56
C PHE A 53 -5.60 1.73 -0.56
N SER A 54 -6.53 2.55 -1.05
CA SER A 54 -7.34 3.42 -0.19
C SER A 54 -8.15 2.62 0.81
N MET A 55 -8.80 1.53 0.37
CA MET A 55 -9.54 0.63 1.26
C MET A 55 -8.64 0.00 2.33
N TYR A 56 -7.45 -0.45 1.94
CA TYR A 56 -6.47 -1.02 2.87
C TYR A 56 -6.02 0.01 3.92
N LEU A 57 -5.63 1.22 3.51
CA LEU A 57 -5.22 2.28 4.43
C LEU A 57 -6.37 2.75 5.35
N ASN A 58 -7.59 2.84 4.81
CA ASN A 58 -8.77 3.17 5.61
C ASN A 58 -9.04 2.10 6.67
N ASN A 59 -8.90 0.81 6.32
CA ASN A 59 -9.05 -0.26 7.30
C ASN A 59 -7.99 -0.17 8.41
N LEU A 60 -6.73 0.14 8.07
CA LEU A 60 -5.70 0.39 9.08
C LEU A 60 -6.04 1.58 9.99
N ALA A 61 -6.58 2.67 9.42
CA ALA A 61 -7.02 3.83 10.19
C ALA A 61 -8.21 3.51 11.11
N GLU A 62 -9.16 2.71 10.63
CA GLU A 62 -10.29 2.21 11.42
C GLU A 62 -9.82 1.32 12.58
N ASN A 63 -8.84 0.44 12.34
CA ASN A 63 -8.23 -0.40 13.38
C ASN A 63 -7.49 0.46 14.43
N ALA A 64 -6.73 1.47 14.01
CA ALA A 64 -6.08 2.41 14.93
C ALA A 64 -7.13 3.18 15.77
N ALA A 65 -8.23 3.62 15.14
CA ALA A 65 -9.35 4.24 15.85
C ALA A 65 -10.06 3.29 16.82
N PHE A 66 -10.16 2.00 16.49
CA PHE A 66 -10.68 0.97 17.39
C PHE A 66 -9.80 0.86 18.64
N PHE A 67 -8.48 0.71 18.47
CA PHE A 67 -7.56 0.66 19.60
C PHE A 67 -7.62 1.92 20.45
N ALA A 68 -7.64 3.09 19.83
CA ALA A 68 -7.73 4.36 20.54
C ALA A 68 -9.01 4.48 21.38
N ARG A 69 -10.09 3.75 21.06
CA ARG A 69 -11.35 3.73 21.81
C ARG A 69 -11.48 2.55 22.78
N ALA A 70 -10.59 1.57 22.71
CA ALA A 70 -10.66 0.40 23.57
C ALA A 70 -10.34 0.78 25.02
N ASP A 71 -11.07 0.18 25.97
CA ASP A 71 -10.88 0.42 27.41
C ASP A 71 -9.44 0.15 27.86
N ALA A 72 -8.77 -0.84 27.26
CA ALA A 72 -7.37 -1.16 27.55
C ALA A 72 -6.40 0.00 27.23
N VAL A 73 -6.76 0.88 26.27
CA VAL A 73 -5.97 2.06 25.90
C VAL A 73 -6.49 3.31 26.60
N GLN A 74 -7.81 3.48 26.70
CA GLN A 74 -8.42 4.65 27.36
C GLN A 74 -8.14 4.73 28.86
N ASN A 75 -7.96 3.58 29.53
CA ASN A 75 -7.67 3.52 30.97
C ASN A 75 -6.17 3.63 31.31
N ILE A 76 -5.31 3.92 30.32
CA ILE A 76 -3.88 4.15 30.55
C ILE A 76 -3.72 5.42 31.39
N MET A 77 -2.95 5.29 32.48
CA MET A 77 -2.67 6.38 33.38
C MET A 77 -1.25 6.91 33.16
N PRO A 78 -0.94 8.15 33.57
CA PRO A 78 0.43 8.63 33.56
C PRO A 78 1.36 7.69 34.33
N ASN A 79 2.49 7.37 33.73
CA ASN A 79 3.53 6.44 34.17
C ASN A 79 3.07 4.98 34.31
N SER A 80 1.94 4.60 33.70
CA SER A 80 1.52 3.20 33.68
C SER A 80 2.16 2.38 32.57
N ILE A 81 2.79 3.02 31.57
CA ILE A 81 3.51 2.32 30.50
C ILE A 81 5.01 2.55 30.71
N GLU A 82 5.81 1.49 30.70
CA GLU A 82 7.27 1.56 30.85
C GLU A 82 7.89 2.55 29.85
N SER A 83 8.72 3.47 30.36
CA SER A 83 9.45 4.40 29.52
C SER A 83 10.85 3.88 29.23
N TYR A 84 11.19 3.78 27.95
CA TYR A 84 12.55 3.46 27.49
C TYR A 84 13.38 4.72 27.17
N ALA A 85 12.89 5.90 27.54
CA ALA A 85 13.61 7.15 27.34
C ALA A 85 14.82 7.20 28.29
N ASN A 86 15.97 7.61 27.75
CA ASN A 86 17.24 7.66 28.49
C ASN A 86 17.69 6.30 29.08
N GLN A 87 17.22 5.18 28.52
CA GLN A 87 17.62 3.83 28.92
C GLN A 87 18.48 3.16 27.84
N PRO A 88 19.38 2.23 28.21
CA PRO A 88 20.02 1.35 27.23
C PRO A 88 18.98 0.44 26.55
N VAL A 89 19.39 -0.18 25.44
CA VAL A 89 18.60 -1.22 24.76
C VAL A 89 18.21 -2.30 25.77
N LYS A 90 16.90 -2.58 25.87
CA LYS A 90 16.36 -3.57 26.80
C LYS A 90 15.19 -4.32 26.15
N LYS A 91 15.03 -5.60 26.47
CA LYS A 91 13.87 -6.38 26.03
C LYS A 91 12.60 -5.84 26.71
N MET A 92 11.53 -5.65 25.94
CA MET A 92 10.22 -5.28 26.49
C MET A 92 9.60 -6.46 27.25
N THR A 93 8.98 -6.15 28.39
CA THR A 93 8.37 -7.14 29.31
C THR A 93 6.99 -6.67 29.78
N PRO A 94 6.05 -6.35 28.86
CA PRO A 94 4.77 -5.77 29.21
C PRO A 94 3.95 -6.63 30.18
N GLU A 95 4.11 -7.96 30.12
CA GLU A 95 3.44 -8.92 31.02
C GLU A 95 3.90 -8.81 32.49
N SER A 96 5.06 -8.21 32.73
CA SER A 96 5.64 -8.03 34.07
C SER A 96 5.52 -6.59 34.58
N ASN A 97 4.91 -5.69 33.79
CA ASN A 97 4.79 -4.27 34.09
C ASN A 97 3.43 -3.98 34.75
N SER A 98 2.90 -2.75 34.61
CA SER A 98 1.64 -2.38 35.25
C SER A 98 0.44 -3.19 34.71
N PRO A 99 -0.66 -3.30 35.47
CA PRO A 99 -1.89 -3.93 34.98
C PRO A 99 -2.44 -3.29 33.68
N GLN A 100 -2.25 -1.98 33.51
CA GLN A 100 -2.68 -1.24 32.32
C GLN A 100 -1.82 -1.61 31.10
N GLU A 101 -0.51 -1.72 31.27
CA GLU A 101 0.39 -2.14 30.20
C GLU A 101 0.12 -3.59 29.78
N GLN A 102 -0.11 -4.47 30.75
CA GLN A 102 -0.51 -5.87 30.50
C GLN A 102 -1.80 -5.95 29.68
N ALA A 103 -2.82 -5.17 30.06
CA ALA A 103 -4.11 -5.16 29.38
C ALA A 103 -3.99 -4.61 27.93
N ALA A 104 -3.26 -3.51 27.74
CA ALA A 104 -3.00 -2.95 26.42
C ALA A 104 -2.22 -3.93 25.54
N PHE A 105 -1.20 -4.60 26.09
CA PHE A 105 -0.42 -5.57 25.35
C PHE A 105 -1.24 -6.81 24.98
N SER A 106 -2.07 -7.31 25.89
CA SER A 106 -2.97 -8.45 25.58
C SER A 106 -3.88 -8.12 24.41
N LEU A 107 -4.48 -6.93 24.39
CA LEU A 107 -5.31 -6.47 23.28
C LEU A 107 -4.53 -6.42 21.96
N PHE A 108 -3.31 -5.88 21.98
CA PHE A 108 -2.46 -5.81 20.79
C PHE A 108 -2.03 -7.19 20.32
N ASN A 109 -1.73 -8.10 21.25
CA ASN A 109 -1.34 -9.47 20.94
C ASN A 109 -2.47 -10.25 20.29
N ASP A 110 -3.67 -10.21 20.88
CA ASP A 110 -4.84 -10.91 20.31
C ASP A 110 -5.19 -10.39 18.91
N PHE A 111 -5.04 -9.09 18.69
CA PHE A 111 -5.23 -8.51 17.36
C PHE A 111 -4.11 -8.90 16.40
N GLY A 112 -2.84 -8.79 16.81
CA GLY A 112 -1.69 -9.10 15.98
C GLY A 112 -1.65 -10.56 15.52
N GLU A 113 -2.00 -11.51 16.39
CA GLU A 113 -2.10 -12.94 16.05
C GLU A 113 -3.15 -13.24 14.97
N THR A 114 -4.16 -12.37 14.81
CA THR A 114 -5.18 -12.50 13.76
C THR A 114 -4.87 -11.69 12.50
N HIS A 115 -3.80 -10.87 12.50
CA HIS A 115 -3.43 -9.98 11.41
C HIS A 115 -1.96 -10.17 11.00
N PRO A 116 -1.62 -11.29 10.33
CA PRO A 116 -0.24 -11.67 10.02
C PRO A 116 0.51 -10.69 9.11
N ASP A 117 -0.22 -9.83 8.38
CA ASP A 117 0.36 -8.80 7.52
C ASP A 117 0.82 -7.54 8.29
N LEU A 118 0.45 -7.42 9.58
CA LEU A 118 0.94 -6.33 10.42
C LEU A 118 2.33 -6.65 10.96
N ALA A 119 3.27 -5.75 10.67
CA ALA A 119 4.61 -5.83 11.24
C ALA A 119 4.60 -5.49 12.74
N TYR A 120 3.84 -4.46 13.13
CA TYR A 120 3.80 -3.96 14.49
C TYR A 120 2.48 -3.27 14.83
N ILE A 121 2.14 -3.28 16.12
CA ILE A 121 1.15 -2.41 16.73
C ILE A 121 1.87 -1.70 17.87
N TRP A 122 1.78 -0.38 17.95
CA TRP A 122 2.48 0.39 18.97
C TRP A 122 1.64 1.50 19.57
N LEU A 123 2.04 1.89 20.76
CA LEU A 123 1.45 2.95 21.57
C LEU A 123 2.60 3.76 22.16
N GLY A 124 2.48 5.08 22.08
CA GLY A 124 3.33 6.01 22.83
C GLY A 124 2.48 6.92 23.69
N THR A 125 2.93 7.19 24.91
CA THR A 125 2.26 8.09 25.84
C THR A 125 3.04 9.41 25.99
N ALA A 126 2.35 10.47 26.43
CA ALA A 126 2.93 11.81 26.56
C ALA A 126 4.08 11.87 27.59
N ASP A 127 4.05 10.98 28.57
CA ASP A 127 5.09 10.75 29.59
C ASP A 127 6.20 9.79 29.11
N LYS A 128 6.31 9.57 27.79
CA LYS A 128 7.35 8.78 27.11
C LYS A 128 7.29 7.27 27.37
N GLY A 129 6.15 6.76 27.83
CA GLY A 129 5.88 5.32 27.87
C GLY A 129 5.74 4.77 26.45
N TYR A 130 6.28 3.59 26.21
CA TYR A 130 6.23 2.95 24.89
C TYR A 130 5.90 1.48 25.01
N LEU A 131 4.91 1.04 24.23
CA LEU A 131 4.47 -0.35 24.15
C LEU A 131 4.43 -0.77 22.68
N GLN A 132 4.83 -2.00 22.40
CA GLN A 132 4.82 -2.58 21.07
C GLN A 132 4.44 -4.06 21.12
N TRP A 133 3.64 -4.50 20.14
CA TRP A 133 3.56 -5.87 19.68
C TRP A 133 4.17 -6.00 18.26
N PRO A 134 4.85 -7.11 17.92
CA PRO A 134 5.27 -8.19 18.82
C PRO A 134 6.38 -7.72 19.78
N HIS A 135 6.73 -8.57 20.75
CA HIS A 135 7.86 -8.30 21.64
C HIS A 135 9.11 -7.95 20.85
N GLY A 136 9.83 -6.95 21.34
CA GLY A 136 11.10 -6.53 20.77
C GLY A 136 12.04 -5.98 21.83
N ASN A 137 13.21 -5.58 21.37
CA ASN A 137 14.10 -4.74 22.17
C ASN A 137 13.73 -3.29 21.93
N SER A 138 13.72 -2.48 22.99
CA SER A 138 13.66 -1.03 22.87
C SER A 138 14.89 -0.52 22.12
N GLY A 139 14.71 0.57 21.37
CA GLY A 139 15.86 1.34 20.90
C GLY A 139 16.59 1.99 22.07
N GLU A 140 17.88 2.30 21.88
CA GLU A 140 18.62 3.09 22.86
C GLU A 140 17.97 4.48 23.01
N ASN A 141 17.74 4.90 24.25
CA ASN A 141 17.12 6.18 24.59
C ASN A 141 15.80 6.45 23.83
N TYR A 142 14.99 5.39 23.61
CA TYR A 142 13.79 5.48 22.78
C TYR A 142 12.74 6.39 23.43
N ASP A 143 12.42 7.49 22.74
CA ASP A 143 11.37 8.44 23.12
C ASP A 143 10.27 8.46 22.04
N PRO A 144 9.06 7.93 22.32
CA PRO A 144 7.99 7.88 21.33
C PRO A 144 7.47 9.26 20.95
N THR A 145 7.60 10.27 21.82
CA THR A 145 7.12 11.63 21.56
C THR A 145 7.93 12.38 20.50
N LYS A 146 9.12 11.86 20.17
CA LYS A 146 10.02 12.41 19.12
C LYS A 146 9.84 11.72 17.77
N LYS A 147 8.90 10.78 17.66
CA LYS A 147 8.64 10.07 16.41
C LYS A 147 7.59 10.81 15.60
N GLY A 148 7.66 10.68 14.28
CA GLY A 148 6.78 11.39 13.32
C GLY A 148 5.58 10.59 12.84
N TRP A 149 5.35 9.41 13.42
CA TRP A 149 4.11 8.67 13.28
C TRP A 149 3.02 9.30 14.14
#